data_AF-A0A524ID99-F1
#
_entry.id   AF-A0A524ID99-F1
#
_cell.length_a   1.000
_cell.length_b   1.000
_cell.length_c   1.000
_cell.angle_alpha   90.00
_cell.angle_beta   90.00
_cell.angle_gamma   90.00
#
_symmetry.space_group_name_H-M   'P 1'
#
loop_
_entity.id
_entity.type
_entity.pdbx_description
1 polymer ?
#
loop_
_entity_poly.entity_id
_entity_poly.type
_entity_poly.pdbx_seq_one_letter_code
_entity_poly.pdbx_strand_id
1 'polypeptide(L)'
;MKRIVILGSTGSIGASTLDVVSKFPDRFQVVGLAAGSNDQILEDQIRAFQPKVVALSCPDAAKRLRARLNTTQVEVLDVEPGLCEVARVPECDLFISA
;
A
#
# COMPACT_ATOMS: atom_id res chain seq x y z
N MET A 1 -15.76 -8.56 6.39
CA MET A 1 -14.64 -8.21 5.49
C MET A 1 -13.46 -7.82 6.38
N LYS A 2 -12.28 -8.43 6.19
CA LYS A 2 -11.07 -8.11 6.94
C LYS A 2 -10.27 -7.04 6.18
N ARG A 3 -9.89 -5.99 6.88
CA ARG A 3 -9.12 -4.87 6.34
C ARG A 3 -7.65 -5.15 6.58
N ILE A 4 -6.86 -5.11 5.52
CA ILE A 4 -5.46 -5.54 5.56
C ILE A 4 -4.51 -4.43 5.16
N VAL A 5 -3.35 -4.42 5.80
CA VAL A 5 -2.21 -3.59 5.43
C VAL A 5 -1.03 -4.48 5.08
N ILE A 6 -0.36 -4.18 3.97
CA ILE A 6 0.78 -4.94 3.47
C ILE A 6 2.00 -4.03 3.40
N LEU A 7 3.00 -4.32 4.22
CA LEU A 7 4.33 -3.72 4.10
C LEU A 7 5.17 -4.54 3.13
N GLY A 8 5.95 -3.89 2.27
CA GLY A 8 6.71 -4.60 1.25
C GLY A 8 5.83 -5.16 0.12
N SER A 9 4.73 -4.46 -0.18
CA SER A 9 3.73 -4.84 -1.20
C SER A 9 4.30 -5.07 -2.59
N THR A 10 5.41 -4.40 -2.95
CA THR A 10 6.11 -4.56 -4.24
C THR A 10 7.16 -5.68 -4.22
N GLY A 11 7.39 -6.33 -3.08
CA GLY A 11 8.27 -7.49 -2.94
C GLY A 11 7.57 -8.80 -3.30
N SER A 12 8.30 -9.92 -3.29
CA SER A 12 7.77 -11.22 -3.69
C SER A 12 6.60 -11.68 -2.81
N ILE A 13 6.71 -11.55 -1.48
CA ILE A 13 5.65 -11.95 -0.55
C ILE A 13 4.47 -10.99 -0.63
N GLY A 14 4.72 -9.68 -0.72
CA GLY A 14 3.67 -8.66 -0.86
C GLY A 14 2.84 -8.84 -2.13
N ALA A 15 3.48 -9.05 -3.28
CA ALA A 15 2.80 -9.28 -4.54
C ALA A 15 1.99 -10.59 -4.53
N SER A 16 2.57 -11.68 -3.97
CA SER A 16 1.86 -12.95 -3.81
C SER A 16 0.64 -12.83 -2.88
N THR A 17 0.78 -12.03 -1.82
CA THR A 17 -0.32 -11.73 -0.90
C THR A 17 -1.45 -11.00 -1.62
N LEU A 18 -1.13 -10.00 -2.44
CA LEU A 18 -2.11 -9.26 -3.24
C LEU A 18 -2.81 -10.15 -4.27
N ASP A 19 -2.09 -11.11 -4.87
CA ASP A 19 -2.69 -12.10 -5.78
C ASP A 19 -3.68 -13.04 -5.07
N VAL A 20 -3.41 -13.42 -3.82
CA VAL A 20 -4.39 -14.17 -3.02
C VAL A 20 -5.59 -13.29 -2.67
N VAL A 21 -5.35 -12.05 -2.24
CA VAL A 21 -6.40 -11.12 -1.82
C VAL A 21 -7.35 -10.76 -2.96
N SER A 22 -6.82 -10.57 -4.18
CA SER A 22 -7.62 -10.25 -5.36
C SER A 22 -8.62 -11.35 -5.72
N LYS A 23 -8.37 -12.61 -5.33
CA LYS A 23 -9.26 -13.76 -5.54
C LYS A 23 -10.40 -13.84 -4.52
N PHE A 24 -10.34 -13.07 -3.44
CA PHE A 24 -11.34 -13.10 -2.36
C PHE A 24 -11.81 -11.68 -1.97
N PRO A 25 -12.37 -10.90 -2.92
CA PRO A 25 -12.77 -9.51 -2.68
C PRO A 25 -13.87 -9.37 -1.62
N ASP A 26 -14.74 -10.37 -1.44
CA ASP A 26 -15.79 -10.36 -0.41
C ASP A 26 -15.24 -10.60 1.02
N ARG A 27 -14.00 -11.08 1.12
CA ARG A 27 -13.37 -11.42 2.41
C ARG A 27 -12.34 -10.40 2.84
N PHE A 28 -11.66 -9.75 1.91
CA PHE A 28 -10.53 -8.86 2.20
C PHE A 28 -10.66 -7.51 1.50
N GLN A 29 -10.23 -6.47 2.21
CA GLN A 29 -10.08 -5.13 1.67
C GLN A 29 -8.67 -4.63 1.97
N VAL A 30 -7.93 -4.23 0.95
CA VAL A 30 -6.62 -3.59 1.14
C VAL A 30 -6.86 -2.15 1.53
N VAL A 31 -6.49 -1.79 2.76
CA VAL A 31 -6.66 -0.42 3.27
C VAL A 31 -5.36 0.36 3.30
N GLY A 32 -4.21 -0.33 3.26
CA GLY A 32 -2.91 0.32 3.17
C GLY A 32 -1.83 -0.53 2.51
N LEU A 33 -0.90 0.13 1.80
CA LEU A 33 0.26 -0.48 1.17
C LEU A 33 1.53 0.29 1.52
N ALA A 34 2.63 -0.41 1.74
CA ALA A 34 3.94 0.22 1.80
C ALA A 34 4.93 -0.47 0.88
N ALA A 35 5.88 0.31 0.34
CA ALA A 35 6.94 -0.18 -0.53
C ALA A 35 8.25 0.58 -0.26
N GLY A 36 9.35 0.06 -0.81
CA GLY A 36 10.65 0.71 -0.72
C GLY A 36 10.78 1.92 -1.65
N SER A 37 11.20 1.65 -2.89
CA SER A 37 11.44 2.66 -3.93
C SER A 37 10.70 2.40 -5.23
N ASN A 38 10.01 1.27 -5.37
CA ASN A 38 9.38 0.87 -6.63
C ASN A 38 8.01 1.53 -6.79
N ASP A 39 8.03 2.83 -7.10
CA ASP A 39 6.83 3.66 -7.24
C ASP A 39 5.94 3.27 -8.42
N GLN A 40 6.49 2.61 -9.44
CA GLN A 40 5.70 2.20 -10.60
C GLN A 40 4.80 1.00 -10.28
N ILE A 41 5.35 -0.04 -9.65
CA ILE A 41 4.53 -1.20 -9.21
C ILE A 41 3.52 -0.76 -8.15
N LEU A 42 3.92 0.10 -7.22
CA LEU A 42 3.01 0.59 -6.19
C LEU A 42 1.84 1.38 -6.80
N GLU A 43 2.08 2.16 -7.86
CA GLU A 43 1.00 2.86 -8.58
C GLU A 43 -0.03 1.89 -9.17
N ASP A 44 0.41 0.82 -9.81
CA ASP A 44 -0.49 -0.19 -10.38
C ASP A 44 -1.33 -0.85 -9.28
N GLN A 45 -0.71 -1.16 -8.14
CA GLN A 45 -1.40 -1.70 -6.97
C GLN A 45 -2.41 -0.71 -6.39
N ILE A 46 -2.08 0.58 -6.32
CA ILE A 46 -3.01 1.63 -5.88
C ILE A 46 -4.23 1.70 -6.78
N ARG A 47 -4.04 1.64 -8.11
CA ARG A 47 -5.15 1.71 -9.06
C ARG A 47 -6.04 0.47 -8.98
N ALA A 48 -5.45 -0.70 -8.73
CA ALA A 48 -6.19 -1.97 -8.63
C ALA A 48 -6.96 -2.11 -7.32
N PHE A 49 -6.37 -1.71 -6.19
CA PHE A 49 -6.91 -1.99 -4.87
C PHE A 49 -7.50 -0.77 -4.16
N GLN A 50 -7.25 0.43 -4.67
CA GLN A 50 -7.74 1.71 -4.13
C GLN A 50 -7.58 1.82 -2.60
N PRO A 51 -6.36 1.60 -2.06
CA PRO A 51 -6.12 1.71 -0.63
C PRO A 51 -6.38 3.15 -0.15
N LYS A 52 -6.67 3.30 1.14
CA LYS A 52 -6.85 4.62 1.77
C LYS A 52 -5.51 5.36 1.90
N VAL A 53 -4.46 4.63 2.24
CA VAL A 53 -3.12 5.20 2.49
C VAL A 53 -2.02 4.34 1.88
N VAL A 54 -0.96 4.98 1.42
CA VAL A 54 0.26 4.30 0.98
C VAL A 54 1.51 5.00 1.50
N ALA A 55 2.59 4.24 1.68
CA ALA A 55 3.90 4.79 2.04
C ALA A 55 5.01 4.28 1.13
N LEU A 56 5.96 5.16 0.84
CA LEU A 56 7.24 4.80 0.22
C LEU A 56 8.38 5.20 1.14
N SER A 57 9.35 4.31 1.34
CA SER A 57 10.54 4.63 2.14
C SER A 57 11.53 5.53 1.40
N CYS A 58 11.47 5.58 0.07
CA CYS A 58 12.28 6.48 -0.75
C CYS A 58 11.53 7.81 -1.02
N PRO A 59 12.00 8.96 -0.48
CA PRO A 59 11.32 10.24 -0.65
C PRO A 59 11.19 10.69 -2.11
N ASP A 60 12.19 10.43 -2.95
CA ASP A 60 12.13 10.80 -4.37
C ASP A 60 11.12 9.95 -5.14
N ALA A 61 11.02 8.66 -4.81
CA ALA A 61 9.99 7.79 -5.38
C ALA A 61 8.59 8.24 -4.94
N ALA A 62 8.44 8.63 -3.68
CA ALA A 62 7.18 9.12 -3.15
C ALA A 62 6.74 10.44 -3.81
N LYS A 63 7.66 11.38 -4.02
CA LYS A 63 7.41 12.62 -4.78
C LYS A 63 6.96 12.34 -6.21
N ARG A 64 7.65 11.44 -6.93
CA ARG A 64 7.25 11.04 -8.28
C ARG A 64 5.86 10.40 -8.30
N LEU A 65 5.58 9.52 -7.33
CA LEU A 65 4.29 8.88 -7.21
C LEU A 65 3.17 9.89 -6.97
N ARG A 66 3.35 10.84 -6.04
CA ARG A 66 2.37 11.92 -5.79
C ARG A 66 2.08 12.74 -7.04
N ALA A 67 3.12 13.10 -7.79
CA ALA A 67 2.95 13.85 -9.03
C ALA A 67 2.08 13.10 -10.06
N ARG A 68 2.17 11.75 -10.12
CA ARG A 68 1.35 10.91 -11.00
C ARG A 68 -0.06 10.65 -10.47
N LEU A 69 -0.23 10.63 -9.15
CA LEU A 69 -1.50 10.34 -8.47
C LEU A 69 -2.37 11.56 -8.18
N ASN A 70 -2.08 12.72 -8.78
CA ASN A 70 -2.71 14.03 -8.51
C ASN A 70 -4.26 14.09 -8.58
N THR A 71 -4.94 12.98 -8.91
CA THR A 71 -6.40 12.84 -9.01
C THR A 71 -7.00 11.76 -8.11
N THR A 72 -6.20 11.00 -7.36
CA THR A 72 -6.64 9.82 -6.60
C THR A 72 -6.85 10.18 -5.13
N GLN A 73 -7.92 9.67 -4.49
CA GLN A 73 -8.23 9.88 -3.07
C GLN A 73 -7.28 9.17 -2.08
N VAL A 74 -6.11 8.72 -2.54
CA VAL A 74 -5.14 7.96 -1.74
C VAL A 74 -4.17 8.92 -1.06
N GLU A 75 -4.00 8.77 0.24
CA GLU A 75 -2.99 9.50 0.99
C GLU A 75 -1.62 8.86 0.78
N VAL A 76 -0.66 9.60 0.23
CA VAL A 76 0.72 9.13 0.05
C VAL A 76 1.58 9.73 1.16
N LEU A 77 2.30 8.89 1.91
CA LEU A 77 3.19 9.27 3.00
C LEU A 77 4.68 9.10 2.57
N ASP A 78 5.52 10.09 2.93
CA ASP A 78 7.00 10.04 2.75
C ASP A 78 7.65 9.73 4.07
N VAL A 79 8.50 8.71 4.16
CA VAL A 79 8.79 8.33 5.53
C VAL A 79 10.07 7.52 5.80
N GLU A 80 10.91 8.10 6.65
CA GLU A 80 11.76 7.39 7.60
C GLU A 80 10.94 6.73 8.77
N PRO A 81 9.79 7.28 9.23
CA PRO A 81 8.85 6.60 10.16
C PRO A 81 7.58 5.90 9.59
N GLY A 82 7.49 5.57 8.30
CA GLY A 82 6.19 5.39 7.58
C GLY A 82 5.53 4.07 7.66
N LEU A 83 6.39 3.07 7.83
CA LEU A 83 5.98 1.76 8.25
C LEU A 83 5.08 1.86 9.50
N CYS A 84 5.38 2.78 10.41
CA CYS A 84 4.64 2.96 11.66
C CYS A 84 3.32 3.72 11.48
N GLU A 85 3.17 4.54 10.44
CA GLU A 85 1.94 5.32 10.19
C GLU A 85 0.91 4.52 9.39
N VAL A 86 1.33 3.77 8.36
CA VAL A 86 0.43 2.84 7.65
C VAL A 86 -0.05 1.73 8.61
N ALA A 87 0.75 1.35 9.60
CA ALA A 87 0.35 0.45 10.67
C ALA A 87 -0.68 1.03 11.65
N ARG A 88 -0.85 2.36 11.70
CA ARG A 88 -1.81 3.03 12.59
C ARG A 88 -3.15 3.28 11.95
N VAL A 89 -3.40 2.81 10.72
CA VAL A 89 -4.73 2.88 10.12
C VAL A 89 -5.72 2.24 11.10
N PRO A 90 -6.62 3.02 11.73
CA PRO A 90 -7.41 2.58 12.89
C PRO A 90 -8.40 1.46 12.56
N GLU A 91 -8.53 1.18 11.27
CA GLU A 91 -9.40 0.19 10.68
C GLU A 91 -8.67 -1.09 10.24
N CYS A 92 -7.38 -1.29 10.57
CA CYS A 92 -6.66 -2.51 10.16
C CYS A 92 -7.01 -3.71 11.07
N ASP A 93 -7.41 -4.84 10.46
CA ASP A 93 -7.68 -6.11 11.16
C ASP A 93 -6.51 -7.10 11.07
N LEU A 94 -5.67 -6.99 10.04
CA LEU A 94 -4.54 -7.88 9.78
C LEU A 94 -3.38 -7.15 9.10
N PHE A 95 -2.18 -7.39 9.62
CA PHE A 95 -0.95 -6.79 9.13
C PHE A 95 -0.03 -7.85 8.55
N ILE A 96 0.52 -7.59 7.35
CA ILE A 96 1.46 -8.48 6.68
C ILE A 96 2.78 -7.73 6.50
N SER A 97 3.84 -8.25 7.11
CA SER A 97 5.21 -7.76 6.94
C SER A 97 5.91 -8.65 5.92
N ALA A 98 6.22 -8.10 4.75
CA ALA A 98 6.82 -8.80 3.62
C ALA A 98 8.12 -8.13 3.13
#